data_AF-A0A1G6BRX5-F1
#
_entry.id   AF-A0A1G6BRX5-F1
#
_cell.length_a   1.000
_cell.length_b   1.000
_cell.length_c   1.000
_cell.angle_alpha   90.00
_cell.angle_beta   90.00
_cell.angle_gamma   90.00
#
_symmetry.space_group_name_H-M   'P 1'
#
loop_
_entity.id
_entity.type
_entity.pdbx_description
1 polymer ?
#
loop_
_entity_poly.entity_id
_entity_poly.type
_entity_poly.pdbx_seq_one_letter_code
_entity_poly.pdbx_strand_id
1 'polypeptide(L)'
;MRKKIMTLLVAAMVIGAVGCGVKEEPVDEILESDNSTEISEEVETVTSSTDSSSLSGTWQSISMTGEDKAYPAEYYVQFTDSEINYGSMTDDGKFEVDHSDKIDSMEEVSTGIYRVKAESAKGIQYIYQTSEEDPSVMEYYGTWSEDEFADTYSGGASLTKCD
;
A
#
# COMPACT_ATOMS: atom_id res chain seq x y z
N MET A 1 35.24 56.85 -3.09
CA MET A 1 34.07 56.02 -3.47
C MET A 1 34.38 55.43 -4.85
N ARG A 2 34.38 54.14 -5.17
CA ARG A 2 33.95 52.88 -4.54
C ARG A 2 34.93 51.78 -5.00
N LYS A 3 35.32 50.87 -4.10
CA LYS A 3 36.09 49.65 -4.42
C LYS A 3 35.14 48.66 -5.09
N LYS A 4 35.49 48.12 -6.26
CA LYS A 4 34.73 47.04 -6.91
C LYS A 4 35.18 45.72 -6.30
N ILE A 5 34.31 45.09 -5.52
CA ILE A 5 34.47 43.72 -5.02
C ILE A 5 33.89 42.81 -6.09
N MET A 6 34.75 41.95 -6.64
CA MET A 6 34.42 40.94 -7.64
C MET A 6 34.14 39.65 -6.88
N THR A 7 32.87 39.30 -6.72
CA THR A 7 32.45 38.08 -6.02
C THR A 7 32.29 36.95 -7.05
N LEU A 8 33.18 35.97 -6.95
CA LEU A 8 33.18 34.71 -7.68
C LEU A 8 32.02 33.83 -7.15
N LEU A 9 31.07 33.48 -8.01
CA LEU A 9 29.93 32.61 -7.66
C LEU A 9 30.33 31.17 -7.99
N VAL A 10 30.68 30.41 -6.96
CA VAL A 10 31.04 28.99 -7.05
C VAL A 10 29.75 28.18 -7.14
N ALA A 11 29.62 27.40 -8.22
CA ALA A 11 28.55 26.42 -8.38
C ALA A 11 28.82 25.20 -7.49
N ALA A 12 27.92 24.91 -6.56
CA ALA A 12 27.89 23.64 -5.84
C ALA A 12 26.88 22.72 -6.54
N MET A 13 27.38 21.75 -7.31
CA MET A 13 26.60 20.57 -7.68
C MET A 13 26.50 19.68 -6.45
N VAL A 14 25.30 19.52 -5.91
CA VAL A 14 25.00 18.46 -4.94
C VAL A 14 24.45 17.30 -5.74
N ILE A 15 25.30 16.29 -5.98
CA ILE A 15 24.86 14.97 -6.41
C ILE A 15 24.44 14.24 -5.13
N GLY A 16 23.13 14.22 -4.87
CA GLY A 16 22.56 13.37 -3.84
C GLY A 16 22.41 11.95 -4.38
N ALA A 17 23.38 11.09 -4.09
CA ALA A 17 23.16 9.65 -4.15
C ALA A 17 22.35 9.25 -2.91
N VAL A 18 21.10 8.83 -3.10
CA VAL A 18 20.38 8.07 -2.09
C VAL A 18 20.40 6.62 -2.57
N GLY A 19 21.41 5.89 -2.09
CA GLY A 19 21.54 4.46 -2.32
C GLY A 19 20.57 3.71 -1.42
N CYS A 20 19.91 2.68 -1.98
CA CYS A 20 19.33 1.59 -1.21
C CYS A 20 20.42 1.01 -0.30
N GLY A 21 20.27 1.25 1.01
CA GLY A 21 21.13 0.69 2.04
C GLY A 21 20.89 -0.80 2.18
N VAL A 22 21.95 -1.57 1.98
CA VAL A 22 22.05 -3.02 2.19
C VAL A 22 21.90 -3.38 3.68
N LYS A 23 21.23 -4.52 3.88
CA LYS A 23 21.01 -5.28 5.13
C LYS A 23 22.32 -5.64 5.85
N GLU A 24 22.25 -5.67 7.18
CA GLU A 24 23.05 -6.57 8.02
C GLU A 24 22.10 -7.37 8.93
N GLU A 25 22.24 -8.70 8.94
CA GLU A 25 21.59 -9.63 9.88
C GLU A 25 22.34 -9.67 11.22
N PRO A 26 21.75 -10.29 12.27
CA PRO A 26 22.27 -11.62 12.65
C PRO A 26 21.25 -12.66 13.16
N VAL A 27 21.57 -13.93 12.83
CA VAL A 27 21.46 -15.25 13.54
C VAL A 27 21.20 -15.17 15.06
N ASP A 28 20.55 -16.08 15.80
CA ASP A 28 20.29 -17.55 15.85
C ASP A 28 19.00 -17.73 16.71
N GLU A 29 18.22 -18.82 16.71
CA GLU A 29 18.46 -19.98 17.59
C GLU A 29 17.44 -21.10 17.30
N ILE A 30 17.96 -22.31 17.13
CA ILE A 30 17.25 -23.58 16.96
C ILE A 30 16.86 -24.12 18.34
N LEU A 31 15.61 -24.52 18.53
CA LEU A 31 15.24 -25.48 19.57
C LEU A 31 14.32 -26.56 18.99
N GLU A 32 14.90 -27.74 18.79
CA GLU A 32 14.18 -29.01 18.63
C GLU A 32 13.52 -29.41 19.96
N SER A 33 12.32 -29.96 19.90
CA SER A 33 11.75 -30.84 20.94
C SER A 33 10.65 -31.72 20.34
N ASP A 34 10.95 -33.01 20.19
CA ASP A 34 10.02 -34.12 19.97
C ASP A 34 8.95 -34.21 21.08
N ASN A 35 7.67 -34.46 20.74
CA ASN A 35 6.87 -35.54 21.37
C ASN A 35 5.49 -35.73 20.67
N SER A 36 5.02 -36.98 20.72
CA SER A 36 3.89 -37.65 20.07
C SER A 36 2.47 -37.12 20.32
N THR A 37 1.64 -37.25 19.27
CA THR A 37 0.26 -37.77 19.20
C THR A 37 -0.74 -37.44 20.31
N GLU A 38 -1.80 -36.68 19.99
CA GLU A 38 -3.21 -37.10 20.06
C GLU A 38 -4.15 -36.06 19.40
N ILE A 39 -5.28 -36.55 18.89
CA ILE A 39 -6.34 -35.88 18.14
C ILE A 39 -7.08 -34.84 18.99
N SER A 40 -7.34 -33.64 18.43
CA SER A 40 -8.53 -32.85 18.77
C SER A 40 -8.85 -31.84 17.66
N GLU A 41 -10.09 -31.85 17.16
CA GLU A 41 -10.66 -30.81 16.32
C GLU A 41 -10.70 -29.49 17.10
N GLU A 42 -9.83 -28.54 16.76
CA GLU A 42 -10.05 -27.12 17.06
C GLU A 42 -9.89 -26.34 15.76
N VAL A 43 -10.96 -25.60 15.42
CA VAL A 43 -10.98 -24.60 14.36
C VAL A 43 -9.99 -23.51 14.76
N GLU A 44 -8.77 -23.63 14.28
CA GLU A 44 -7.79 -22.54 14.33
C GLU A 44 -8.30 -21.43 13.43
N THR A 45 -8.97 -20.46 14.05
CA THR A 45 -9.03 -19.11 13.49
C THR A 45 -7.61 -18.57 13.57
N VAL A 46 -6.83 -18.84 12.51
CA VAL A 46 -5.53 -18.22 12.28
C VAL A 46 -5.80 -16.73 12.13
N THR A 47 -5.78 -16.01 13.26
CA THR A 47 -5.62 -14.57 13.27
C THR A 47 -4.18 -14.33 12.86
N SER A 48 -3.91 -14.45 11.55
CA SER A 48 -2.67 -13.98 10.97
C SER A 48 -2.58 -12.50 11.29
N SER A 49 -1.69 -12.16 12.20
CA SER A 49 -1.23 -10.79 12.39
C SER A 49 -0.39 -10.48 11.16
N THR A 50 -1.06 -10.15 10.06
CA THR A 50 -0.44 -9.81 8.79
C THR A 50 0.33 -8.51 8.98
N ASP A 51 1.65 -8.56 8.83
CA ASP A 51 2.49 -7.37 8.75
C ASP A 51 1.97 -6.50 7.58
N SER A 52 1.23 -5.44 7.90
CA SER A 52 0.70 -4.43 6.96
C SER A 52 1.83 -3.66 6.22
N SER A 53 3.08 -4.01 6.47
CA SER A 53 4.28 -3.42 5.87
C SER A 53 4.27 -3.44 4.34
N SER A 54 3.74 -4.49 3.70
CA SER A 54 3.66 -4.59 2.24
C SER A 54 2.67 -3.58 1.63
N LEU A 55 1.58 -3.29 2.34
CA LEU A 55 0.57 -2.30 1.93
C LEU A 55 0.87 -0.88 2.40
N SER A 56 1.92 -0.72 3.22
CA SER A 56 2.37 0.60 3.66
C SER A 56 2.76 1.51 2.49
N GLY A 57 2.62 2.81 2.72
CA GLY A 57 2.85 3.84 1.73
C GLY A 57 1.55 4.51 1.29
N THR A 58 1.67 5.32 0.24
CA THR A 58 0.52 5.97 -0.39
C THR A 58 0.23 5.31 -1.72
N TRP A 59 -1.04 5.10 -2.00
CA TRP A 59 -1.56 4.58 -3.24
C TRP A 59 -2.40 5.65 -3.91
N GLN A 60 -2.59 5.55 -5.21
CA GLN A 60 -3.36 6.53 -5.98
C GLN A 60 -4.31 5.82 -6.95
N SER A 61 -5.48 6.40 -7.17
CA SER A 61 -6.44 5.90 -8.16
C SER A 61 -5.81 5.82 -9.54
N ILE A 62 -6.03 4.71 -10.26
CA ILE A 62 -5.55 4.58 -11.65
C ILE A 62 -6.32 5.57 -12.53
N SER A 63 -5.60 6.56 -13.06
CA SER A 63 -6.11 7.48 -14.06
C SER A 63 -5.98 6.86 -15.45
N MET A 64 -7.09 6.76 -16.19
CA MET A 64 -7.12 6.16 -17.55
C MET A 64 -6.25 6.88 -18.58
N THR A 65 -5.66 8.02 -18.23
CA THR A 65 -4.96 8.92 -19.15
C THR A 65 -3.44 8.91 -19.02
N GLY A 66 -2.88 7.97 -18.24
CA GLY A 66 -1.44 7.72 -18.16
C GLY A 66 -0.67 8.79 -17.36
N GLU A 67 0.60 8.50 -17.12
CA GLU A 67 1.59 9.20 -16.25
C GLU A 67 1.82 10.70 -16.54
N ASP A 68 1.00 11.32 -17.39
CA ASP A 68 1.07 12.74 -17.69
C ASP A 68 0.49 13.55 -16.53
N LYS A 69 1.25 14.52 -16.02
CA LYS A 69 0.81 15.46 -14.98
C LYS A 69 -0.43 16.26 -15.37
N ALA A 70 -0.82 16.20 -16.66
CA ALA A 70 -2.09 16.70 -17.16
C ALA A 70 -3.31 15.97 -16.57
N TYR A 71 -3.13 14.77 -16.02
CA TYR A 71 -4.22 13.94 -15.49
C TYR A 71 -3.85 13.38 -14.11
N PRO A 72 -3.98 14.21 -13.05
CA PRO A 72 -3.67 13.77 -11.70
C PRO A 72 -4.57 12.61 -11.27
N ALA A 73 -4.13 11.85 -10.27
CA ALA A 73 -5.00 10.91 -9.57
C ALA A 73 -6.24 11.64 -9.06
N GLU A 74 -7.40 10.97 -9.12
CA GLU A 74 -8.65 11.48 -8.57
C GLU A 74 -8.60 11.53 -7.04
N TYR A 75 -7.93 10.56 -6.43
CA TYR A 75 -7.72 10.46 -4.99
C TYR A 75 -6.50 9.60 -4.65
N TYR A 76 -6.08 9.70 -3.39
CA TYR A 76 -5.00 8.93 -2.79
C TYR A 76 -5.53 8.11 -1.62
N VAL A 77 -4.83 7.01 -1.32
CA VAL A 77 -5.21 6.04 -0.31
C VAL A 77 -4.02 5.67 0.57
N GLN A 78 -4.25 5.52 1.88
CA GLN A 78 -3.33 4.91 2.82
C GLN A 78 -4.04 3.81 3.61
N PHE A 79 -3.49 2.59 3.56
CA PHE A 79 -3.98 1.46 4.33
C PHE A 79 -3.41 1.52 5.75
N THR A 80 -4.28 1.25 6.72
CA THR A 80 -3.90 0.98 8.12
C THR A 80 -4.36 -0.43 8.49
N ASP A 81 -4.21 -0.81 9.76
CA ASP A 81 -4.65 -2.13 10.22
C ASP A 81 -6.19 -2.24 10.30
N SER A 82 -6.92 -1.12 10.41
CA SER A 82 -8.38 -1.11 10.62
C SER A 82 -9.17 -0.22 9.68
N GLU A 83 -8.52 0.65 8.92
CA GLU A 83 -9.17 1.64 8.05
C GLU A 83 -8.40 1.84 6.74
N ILE A 84 -9.15 2.14 5.68
CA ILE A 84 -8.63 2.67 4.42
C ILE A 84 -8.88 4.18 4.46
N ASN A 85 -7.81 4.98 4.55
CA ASN A 85 -7.91 6.43 4.54
C ASN A 85 -7.84 6.94 3.10
N TYR A 86 -8.86 7.68 2.67
CA TYR A 86 -8.96 8.32 1.38
C TYR A 86 -8.72 9.83 1.52
N GLY A 87 -8.04 10.42 0.54
CA GLY A 87 -7.71 11.83 0.63
C GLY A 87 -7.02 12.39 -0.60
N SER A 88 -6.37 13.54 -0.40
CA SER A 88 -5.61 14.26 -1.43
C SER A 88 -4.21 14.60 -0.96
N MET A 89 -3.31 14.86 -1.93
CA MET A 89 -1.99 15.40 -1.65
C MET A 89 -2.04 16.92 -1.71
N THR A 90 -1.55 17.58 -0.67
CA THR A 90 -1.35 19.03 -0.62
C THR A 90 -0.19 19.47 -1.52
N ASP A 91 -0.12 20.76 -1.81
CA ASP A 91 1.00 21.37 -2.56
C ASP A 91 2.37 21.16 -1.89
N ASP A 92 2.41 20.95 -0.56
CA ASP A 92 3.62 20.64 0.20
C ASP A 92 3.88 19.13 0.35
N GLY A 93 3.13 18.28 -0.37
CA GLY A 93 3.35 16.84 -0.48
C GLY A 93 2.86 16.04 0.74
N LYS A 94 1.90 16.58 1.50
CA LYS A 94 1.29 15.88 2.64
C LYS A 94 -0.04 15.27 2.23
N PHE A 95 -0.30 14.10 2.79
CA PHE A 95 -1.60 13.45 2.65
C PHE A 95 -2.59 14.05 3.64
N GLU A 96 -3.70 14.59 3.15
CA GLU A 96 -4.83 15.06 3.94
C GLU A 96 -6.03 14.13 3.75
N VAL A 97 -6.50 13.54 4.85
CA VAL A 97 -7.62 12.58 4.86
C VAL A 97 -8.94 13.33 4.68
N ASP A 98 -9.73 12.89 3.70
CA ASP A 98 -11.09 13.36 3.45
C ASP A 98 -12.13 12.47 4.16
N HIS A 99 -11.94 11.14 4.07
CA HIS A 99 -12.78 10.15 4.74
C HIS A 99 -12.04 8.82 4.90
N SER A 100 -12.64 7.93 5.69
CA SER A 100 -12.09 6.60 5.95
C SER A 100 -13.19 5.55 5.84
N ASP A 101 -12.83 4.42 5.27
CA ASP A 101 -13.65 3.22 5.22
C ASP A 101 -13.08 2.16 6.17
N LYS A 102 -13.94 1.30 6.71
CA LYS A 102 -13.53 0.28 7.68
C LYS A 102 -12.93 -0.92 6.96
N ILE A 103 -11.82 -1.42 7.46
CA ILE A 103 -11.27 -2.72 7.07
C ILE A 103 -11.87 -3.78 7.99
N ASP A 104 -12.52 -4.79 7.39
CA ASP A 104 -13.03 -5.95 8.10
C ASP A 104 -11.97 -7.06 8.20
N SER A 105 -11.17 -7.23 7.15
CA SER A 105 -10.03 -8.14 7.17
C SER A 105 -8.96 -7.72 6.17
N MET A 106 -7.71 -8.01 6.53
CA MET A 106 -6.54 -7.89 5.66
C MET A 106 -5.75 -9.19 5.78
N GLU A 107 -5.54 -9.88 4.66
CA GLU A 107 -4.87 -11.18 4.64
C GLU A 107 -3.97 -11.32 3.41
N GLU A 108 -2.88 -12.08 3.56
CA GLU A 108 -2.04 -12.49 2.43
C GLU A 108 -2.57 -13.81 1.89
N VAL A 109 -3.21 -13.77 0.71
CA VAL A 109 -3.87 -14.95 0.10
C VAL A 109 -2.89 -15.83 -0.67
N SER A 110 -1.79 -15.25 -1.12
CA SER A 110 -0.61 -15.95 -1.64
C SER A 110 0.61 -15.04 -1.50
N THR A 111 1.82 -15.57 -1.66
CA THR A 111 3.06 -14.79 -1.43
C THR A 111 3.05 -13.45 -2.17
N GLY A 112 3.02 -12.36 -1.42
CA GLY A 112 3.00 -10.98 -1.92
C GLY A 112 1.64 -10.48 -2.41
N ILE A 113 0.59 -11.31 -2.36
CA ILE A 113 -0.76 -10.95 -2.79
C ILE A 113 -1.65 -10.76 -1.56
N TYR A 114 -2.00 -9.51 -1.30
CA TYR A 114 -2.85 -9.15 -0.18
C TYR A 114 -4.28 -8.90 -0.64
N ARG A 115 -5.25 -9.28 0.20
CA ARG A 115 -6.66 -9.02 0.02
C ARG A 115 -7.17 -8.21 1.22
N VAL A 116 -7.76 -7.06 0.93
CA VAL A 116 -8.35 -6.15 1.91
C VAL A 116 -9.86 -6.14 1.68
N LYS A 117 -10.62 -6.69 2.63
CA LYS A 117 -12.09 -6.57 2.66
C LYS A 117 -12.45 -5.33 3.45
N ALA A 118 -13.20 -4.44 2.84
CA ALA A 118 -13.61 -3.20 3.46
C ALA A 118 -15.10 -2.91 3.26
N GLU A 119 -15.62 -2.07 4.14
CA GLU A 119 -16.98 -1.55 4.11
C GLU A 119 -16.96 -0.03 4.24
N SER A 120 -17.59 0.64 3.28
CA SER A 120 -17.73 2.09 3.32
C SER A 120 -18.69 2.56 4.41
N ALA A 121 -18.63 3.84 4.78
CA ALA A 121 -19.59 4.45 5.70
C ALA A 121 -21.07 4.34 5.27
N LYS A 122 -21.34 3.98 4.01
CA LYS A 122 -22.69 3.74 3.46
C LYS A 122 -23.12 2.25 3.50
N GLY A 123 -22.29 1.37 4.06
CA GLY A 123 -22.51 -0.07 4.10
C GLY A 123 -22.25 -0.79 2.77
N ILE A 124 -21.49 -0.15 1.86
CA ILE A 124 -21.09 -0.79 0.59
C ILE A 124 -19.82 -1.59 0.86
N GLN A 125 -19.88 -2.89 0.55
CA GLN A 125 -18.79 -3.83 0.72
C GLN A 125 -17.98 -3.98 -0.56
N TYR A 126 -16.67 -3.99 -0.43
CA TYR A 126 -15.75 -4.13 -1.55
C TYR A 126 -14.42 -4.75 -1.12
N ILE A 127 -13.62 -5.11 -2.12
CA ILE A 127 -12.28 -5.67 -1.96
C ILE A 127 -11.27 -4.85 -2.75
N TYR A 128 -10.11 -4.64 -2.14
CA TYR A 128 -8.86 -4.44 -2.88
C TYR A 128 -8.01 -5.71 -2.83
N GLN A 129 -7.48 -6.12 -3.96
CA GLN A 129 -6.53 -7.24 -4.04
C GLN A 129 -5.28 -6.81 -4.79
N THR A 130 -4.09 -7.10 -4.28
CA THR A 130 -2.87 -6.92 -5.05
C THR A 130 -2.96 -7.71 -6.36
N SER A 131 -2.59 -7.09 -7.48
CA SER A 131 -2.60 -7.78 -8.77
C SER A 131 -1.60 -8.93 -8.76
N GLU A 132 -1.99 -10.07 -9.32
CA GLU A 132 -1.10 -11.23 -9.49
C GLU A 132 0.04 -10.95 -10.49
N GLU A 133 -0.16 -9.98 -11.39
CA GLU A 133 0.81 -9.61 -12.42
C GLU A 133 1.74 -8.47 -11.98
N ASP A 134 1.26 -7.58 -11.10
CA ASP A 134 1.99 -6.39 -10.68
C ASP A 134 1.74 -6.05 -9.18
N PRO A 135 2.72 -6.25 -8.29
CA PRO A 135 2.55 -5.96 -6.86
C PRO A 135 2.42 -4.48 -6.54
N SER A 136 2.68 -3.58 -7.51
CA SER A 136 2.43 -2.15 -7.38
C SER A 136 0.98 -1.76 -7.71
N VAL A 137 0.14 -2.72 -8.10
CA VAL A 137 -1.28 -2.49 -8.43
C VAL A 137 -2.18 -3.19 -7.42
N MET A 138 -3.25 -2.51 -7.01
CA MET A 138 -4.39 -3.12 -6.31
C MET A 138 -5.64 -3.04 -7.17
N GLU A 139 -6.22 -4.18 -7.46
CA GLU A 139 -7.46 -4.35 -8.19
C GLU A 139 -8.66 -4.12 -7.27
N TYR A 140 -9.64 -3.34 -7.73
CA TYR A 140 -10.88 -3.10 -6.99
C TYR A 140 -12.02 -4.00 -7.48
N TYR A 141 -12.74 -4.58 -6.53
CA TYR A 141 -13.97 -5.34 -6.77
C TYR A 141 -15.08 -4.84 -5.84
N GLY A 142 -16.22 -4.42 -6.40
CA GLY A 142 -17.37 -3.91 -5.64
C GLY A 142 -18.20 -4.97 -4.91
N THR A 143 -17.57 -6.02 -4.39
CA THR A 143 -18.21 -7.16 -3.72
C THR A 143 -17.22 -7.85 -2.79
N TRP A 144 -17.72 -8.66 -1.86
CA TRP A 144 -16.91 -9.62 -1.11
C TRP A 144 -16.96 -11.04 -1.70
N SER A 145 -17.81 -11.27 -2.71
CA SER A 145 -18.00 -12.57 -3.35
C SER A 145 -17.05 -12.76 -4.53
N GLU A 146 -16.13 -13.71 -4.44
CA GLU A 146 -15.14 -13.99 -5.51
C GLU A 146 -15.79 -14.38 -6.83
N ASP A 147 -16.93 -15.08 -6.78
CA ASP A 147 -17.71 -15.46 -7.97
C ASP A 147 -18.25 -14.25 -8.76
N GLU A 148 -18.30 -13.06 -8.13
CA GLU A 148 -18.80 -11.81 -8.72
C GLU A 148 -17.65 -10.84 -9.09
N PHE A 149 -16.39 -11.23 -8.93
CA PHE A 149 -15.24 -10.34 -9.20
C PHE A 149 -15.23 -9.84 -10.64
N ALA A 150 -15.48 -10.72 -11.62
CA ALA A 150 -15.49 -10.33 -13.02
C ALA A 150 -16.57 -9.27 -13.34
N ASP A 151 -17.71 -9.32 -12.66
CA ASP A 151 -18.84 -8.42 -12.89
C ASP A 151 -18.71 -7.09 -12.15
N THR A 152 -17.95 -7.08 -11.05
CA THR A 152 -17.83 -5.93 -10.14
C THR A 152 -16.46 -5.26 -10.17
N TYR A 153 -15.54 -5.76 -11.00
CA TYR A 153 -14.24 -5.15 -11.23
C TYR A 153 -14.37 -3.72 -11.76
N SER A 154 -13.58 -2.80 -11.20
CA SER A 154 -13.50 -1.42 -11.66
C SER A 154 -12.07 -0.92 -11.73
N GLY A 155 -11.50 -0.93 -12.93
CA GLY A 155 -10.14 -0.43 -13.16
C GLY A 155 -9.93 1.05 -12.79
N GLY A 156 -10.99 1.88 -12.81
CA GLY A 156 -10.90 3.27 -12.36
C GLY A 156 -10.93 3.44 -10.83
N ALA A 157 -11.37 2.41 -10.10
CA ALA A 157 -11.31 2.38 -8.64
C ALA A 157 -10.08 1.61 -8.11
N SER A 158 -9.43 0.83 -8.98
CA SER A 158 -8.13 0.21 -8.72
C SER A 158 -7.05 1.26 -8.44
N LEU A 159 -6.00 0.85 -7.75
CA LEU A 159 -4.94 1.72 -7.25
C LEU A 159 -3.58 1.30 -7.81
N THR A 160 -2.66 2.26 -7.89
CA THR A 160 -1.23 2.01 -8.08
C THR A 160 -0.45 2.62 -6.93
N LYS A 161 0.63 1.96 -6.50
CA LYS A 161 1.50 2.43 -5.44
C LYS A 161 2.26 3.67 -5.91
N CYS A 162 2.37 4.68 -5.05
CA CYS A 162 3.26 5.80 -5.32
C CYS A 162 4.72 5.36 -5.10
N ASP A 163 5.61 5.68 -6.04
CA ASP A 163 7.06 5.46 -5.95
C ASP A 163 7.76 6.43 -4.97
#